data_AF-A0A4P2VDS9-F1
#
_entry.id   AF-A0A4P2VDS9-F1
#
_cell.length_a   1.000
_cell.length_b   1.000
_cell.length_c   1.000
_cell.angle_alpha   90.00
_cell.angle_beta   90.00
_cell.angle_gamma   90.00
#
_symmetry.space_group_name_H-M   'P 1'
#
loop_
_entity.id
_entity.type
_entity.pdbx_description
1 polymer ?
#
loop_
_entity_poly.entity_id
_entity_poly.type
_entity_poly.pdbx_seq_one_letter_code
_entity_poly.pdbx_strand_id
1 'polypeptide(L)'
;MPSMEEGDAGDRGLKVLGISGSLRRGSYNRMLLLNALRRLPEDVEWSIAEIRGIPVLDEDEISNPPEEVLELEEVHRGGGPRRDRDP
;
A
#
# COMPACT_ATOMS: atom_id res chain seq x y z
N MET A 1 -15.06 31.49 -19.71
CA MET A 1 -15.45 30.67 -18.56
C MET A 1 -15.25 29.22 -18.96
N PRO A 2 -14.08 28.61 -18.73
CA PRO A 2 -13.91 27.19 -18.98
C PRO A 2 -14.59 26.43 -17.84
N SER A 3 -15.48 25.53 -18.23
CA SER A 3 -16.06 24.46 -17.43
C SER A 3 -14.95 23.68 -16.73
N MET A 4 -14.88 23.77 -15.40
CA MET A 4 -14.07 22.88 -14.59
C MET A 4 -14.62 21.46 -14.76
N GLU A 5 -13.77 20.59 -15.30
CA GLU A 5 -14.01 19.16 -15.42
C GLU A 5 -14.33 18.59 -14.04
N GLU A 6 -15.36 17.74 -14.02
CA GLU A 6 -15.75 16.92 -12.88
C GLU A 6 -14.52 16.15 -12.39
N GLY A 7 -13.99 16.59 -11.24
CA GLY A 7 -12.95 15.87 -10.54
C GLY A 7 -13.42 14.46 -10.25
N ASP A 8 -12.60 13.49 -10.69
CA ASP A 8 -12.67 12.06 -10.41
C ASP A 8 -13.37 11.77 -9.08
N ALA A 9 -14.63 11.34 -9.16
CA ALA A 9 -15.35 10.77 -8.03
C ALA A 9 -14.81 9.35 -7.81
N GLY A 10 -13.53 9.26 -7.45
CA GLY A 10 -12.85 8.03 -7.10
C GLY A 10 -13.66 7.31 -6.02
N ASP A 11 -14.08 6.11 -6.36
CA ASP A 11 -14.63 5.07 -5.50
C ASP A 11 -14.55 5.40 -3.99
N ARG A 12 -15.65 5.87 -3.41
CA ARG A 12 -15.73 6.33 -2.00
C ARG A 12 -15.69 5.17 -0.97
N GLY A 13 -15.22 3.99 -1.37
CA GLY A 13 -14.99 2.86 -0.48
C GLY A 13 -13.79 3.10 0.43
N LEU A 14 -13.87 2.63 1.68
CA LEU A 14 -12.73 2.67 2.58
C LEU A 14 -11.65 1.69 2.08
N LYS A 15 -10.43 2.17 1.86
CA LYS A 15 -9.27 1.35 1.47
C LYS A 15 -8.31 1.19 2.64
N VAL A 16 -7.88 -0.04 2.92
CA VAL A 16 -6.99 -0.37 4.04
C VAL A 16 -5.72 -1.04 3.52
N LEU A 17 -4.58 -0.38 3.70
CA LEU A 17 -3.27 -0.98 3.51
C LEU A 17 -2.76 -1.55 4.85
N GLY A 18 -2.60 -2.87 4.92
CA GLY A 18 -2.02 -3.54 6.08
C GLY A 18 -0.51 -3.68 6.00
N ILE A 19 0.21 -3.25 7.04
CA ILE A 19 1.68 -3.41 7.13
C ILE A 19 2.03 -4.15 8.42
N SER A 20 2.83 -5.22 8.31
CA SER A 20 3.35 -5.92 9.49
C SER A 20 4.75 -5.44 9.83
N GLY A 21 4.95 -4.95 11.06
CA GLY A 21 6.27 -4.53 11.57
C GLY A 21 7.24 -5.69 11.87
N SER A 22 7.05 -6.87 11.29
CA SER A 22 7.93 -8.02 11.52
C SER A 22 8.08 -8.88 10.27
N LEU A 23 9.34 -9.06 9.85
CA LEU A 23 9.74 -9.77 8.64
C LEU A 23 9.98 -11.28 8.85
N ARG A 24 9.87 -11.79 10.08
CA ARG A 24 10.10 -13.20 10.37
C ARG A 24 8.90 -14.04 9.93
N ARG A 25 9.15 -15.22 9.36
CA ARG A 25 8.13 -16.15 8.83
C ARG A 25 7.03 -16.51 9.84
N GLY A 26 7.35 -16.62 11.14
CA GLY A 26 6.41 -16.96 12.21
C GLY A 26 5.85 -15.78 12.99
N SER A 27 5.75 -14.59 12.39
CA SER A 27 5.28 -13.37 13.07
C SER A 27 3.82 -13.47 13.51
N TYR A 28 3.57 -13.38 14.82
CA TYR A 28 2.21 -13.24 15.36
C TYR A 28 1.53 -11.95 14.89
N ASN A 29 2.29 -10.86 14.70
CA ASN A 29 1.74 -9.61 14.16
C ASN A 29 1.24 -9.80 12.73
N ARG A 30 1.95 -10.58 11.90
CA ARG A 30 1.52 -10.90 10.53
C ARG A 30 0.26 -11.77 10.55
N MET A 31 0.21 -12.75 11.43
CA MET A 31 -0.99 -13.59 11.61
C MET A 31 -2.20 -12.79 12.09
N LEU A 32 -2.00 -11.86 13.04
CA LEU A 32 -3.03 -10.97 13.54
C LEU A 32 -3.55 -10.05 12.43
N LEU A 33 -2.64 -9.40 11.69
CA LEU A 33 -2.99 -8.54 10.56
C LEU A 33 -3.86 -9.26 9.55
N LEU A 34 -3.43 -10.45 9.09
CA LEU A 34 -4.19 -11.27 8.15
C LEU A 34 -5.60 -11.62 8.68
N ASN A 35 -5.71 -11.91 9.98
CA ASN A 35 -6.99 -12.23 10.59
C ASN A 35 -7.91 -11.02 10.75
N ALA A 36 -7.36 -9.84 10.97
CA ALA A 36 -8.11 -8.58 11.06
C ALA A 36 -8.64 -8.17 9.68
N LEU A 37 -7.78 -8.22 8.66
CA LEU A 37 -8.15 -7.86 7.28
C LEU A 37 -9.26 -8.76 6.72
N ARG A 38 -9.19 -10.07 6.98
CA ARG A 38 -10.24 -11.03 6.60
C ARG A 38 -11.58 -10.84 7.32
N ARG A 39 -11.63 -10.02 8.37
CA ARG A 39 -12.85 -9.71 9.13
C ARG A 39 -13.39 -8.32 8.81
N LEU A 40 -12.77 -7.59 7.87
CA LEU A 40 -13.29 -6.33 7.42
C LEU A 40 -14.63 -6.52 6.69
N PRO A 41 -15.52 -5.52 6.72
CA PRO A 41 -16.74 -5.51 5.92
C PRO A 41 -16.47 -5.69 4.42
N GLU A 42 -17.47 -6.17 3.68
CA GLU A 42 -17.35 -6.48 2.23
C GLU A 42 -17.11 -5.24 1.36
N ASP A 43 -17.53 -4.06 1.84
CA ASP A 43 -17.36 -2.76 1.18
C ASP A 43 -16.00 -2.11 1.47
N VAL A 44 -15.11 -2.81 2.20
CA VAL A 44 -13.74 -2.35 2.49
C VAL A 44 -12.77 -3.10 1.60
N GLU A 45 -12.11 -2.37 0.70
CA GLU A 45 -10.98 -2.89 -0.05
C GLU A 45 -9.73 -2.93 0.84
N TRP A 46 -8.95 -4.01 0.76
CA TRP A 46 -7.71 -4.08 1.52
C TRP A 46 -6.60 -4.80 0.78
N SER A 47 -5.38 -4.40 1.09
CA SER A 47 -4.14 -4.97 0.56
C SER A 47 -3.09 -5.10 1.68
N ILE A 48 -1.99 -5.79 1.41
CA ILE A 48 -0.87 -5.93 2.34
C ILE A 48 0.40 -5.52 1.63
N ALA A 49 1.22 -4.73 2.32
CA ALA A 49 2.60 -4.45 1.92
C ALA A 49 3.59 -5.00 2.96
N GLU A 50 4.78 -5.40 2.50
CA GLU A 50 5.89 -5.78 3.36
C GLU A 50 6.97 -4.69 3.31
N ILE A 51 7.59 -4.40 4.46
CA ILE A 51 8.72 -3.46 4.53
C ILE A 51 10.06 -4.12 4.18
N ARG A 52 10.04 -5.34 3.65
CA ARG A 52 11.26 -6.05 3.26
C ARG A 52 11.84 -5.37 2.03
N GLY A 53 13.12 -5.02 2.09
CA GLY A 53 13.80 -4.35 0.98
C GLY A 53 13.75 -2.83 1.08
N ILE A 54 12.90 -2.26 1.95
CA ILE A 54 12.94 -0.83 2.24
C ILE A 54 14.26 -0.52 2.97
N PRO A 55 15.10 0.38 2.42
CA PRO A 55 16.35 0.75 3.05
C PRO A 55 16.10 1.53 4.34
N VAL A 56 17.12 1.57 5.19
CA VAL A 56 17.11 2.50 6.32
C VAL A 56 17.10 3.92 5.76
N LEU A 57 16.35 4.81 6.41
CA LEU A 57 16.32 6.22 6.01
C LEU A 57 17.75 6.78 5.95
N ASP A 58 18.12 7.25 4.77
CA ASP A 58 19.33 8.01 4.51
C ASP A 58 18.93 9.41 4.05
N GLU A 59 19.43 10.45 4.72
CA GLU A 59 19.09 11.84 4.41
C GLU A 59 19.59 12.27 3.03
N ASP A 60 20.69 11.68 2.55
CA ASP A 60 21.26 11.98 1.23
C ASP A 60 20.39 11.41 0.09
N GLU A 61 19.65 10.33 0.35
CA GLU A 61 18.80 9.66 -0.64
C GLU A 61 17.36 10.22 -0.71
N ILE A 62 16.97 11.17 0.15
CA ILE A 62 15.61 11.73 0.18
C ILE A 62 15.20 12.35 -1.17
N SER A 63 16.15 12.98 -1.86
CA SER A 63 15.89 13.65 -3.15
C SER A 63 15.71 12.69 -4.32
N ASN A 64 16.18 11.45 -4.18
CA ASN A 64 16.10 10.39 -5.19
C ASN A 64 15.88 9.04 -4.49
N PRO A 65 14.66 8.81 -3.96
CA PRO A 65 14.39 7.65 -3.14
C PRO A 65 14.49 6.35 -3.95
N PRO A 66 14.92 5.24 -3.32
CA PRO A 66 14.96 3.92 -3.95
C PRO A 66 13.59 3.45 -4.47
N GLU A 67 13.61 2.57 -5.47
CA GLU A 67 12.40 2.09 -6.16
C GLU A 67 11.42 1.44 -5.19
N GLU A 68 11.90 0.68 -4.21
CA GLU A 68 11.08 0.01 -3.20
C GLU A 68 10.30 1.02 -2.33
N VAL A 69 10.87 2.21 -2.09
CA VAL A 69 10.19 3.29 -1.37
C VAL A 69 9.09 3.89 -2.23
N LEU A 70 9.37 4.13 -3.51
CA LEU A 70 8.39 4.66 -4.47
C LEU A 70 7.22 3.69 -4.70
N GLU A 71 7.47 2.39 -4.75
CA GLU A 71 6.42 1.36 -4.85
C GLU A 71 5.51 1.35 -3.62
N LEU A 72 6.08 1.42 -2.42
CA LEU A 72 5.31 1.47 -1.17
C LEU A 72 4.45 2.74 -1.10
N GLU A 73 5.00 3.86 -1.58
CA GLU A 73 4.35 5.16 -1.66
C GLU A 73 3.14 5.13 -2.60
N GLU A 74 3.30 4.55 -3.79
CA GLU A 74 2.21 4.39 -4.77
C GLU A 74 1.07 3.53 -4.19
N VAL A 75 1.39 2.40 -3.57
CA VAL A 75 0.38 1.54 -2.93
C VAL A 75 -0.32 2.26 -1.77
N HIS A 76 0.41 3.08 -1.00
CA HIS A 76 -0.16 3.91 0.07
C HIS A 76 -1.15 4.95 -0.46
N ARG A 77 -0.87 5.58 -1.60
CA ARG A 77 -1.80 6.52 -2.26
C ARG A 77 -3.07 5.84 -2.79
N GLY A 78 -3.15 4.50 -2.75
CA GLY A 78 -4.25 3.73 -3.32
C GLY A 78 -4.02 3.31 -4.77
N GLY A 79 -2.81 3.50 -5.30
CA GLY A 79 -2.37 2.87 -6.53
C GLY A 79 -2.41 1.36 -6.38
N GLY A 80 -2.95 0.66 -7.38
CA GLY A 80 -2.86 -0.80 -7.40
C GLY A 80 -1.41 -1.22 -7.54
N PRO A 81 -0.97 -2.36 -6.96
CA PRO A 81 0.32 -2.92 -7.33
C PRO A 81 0.37 -3.01 -8.85
N ARG A 82 1.47 -2.57 -9.49
CA ARG A 82 1.67 -2.77 -10.93
C ARG A 82 1.46 -4.26 -11.17
N ARG A 83 0.30 -4.61 -11.70
CA ARG A 83 0.01 -5.96 -12.14
C ARG A 83 0.85 -6.11 -13.37
N ASP A 84 2.08 -6.58 -13.20
CA ASP A 84 2.72 -7.37 -14.23
C ASP A 84 1.72 -8.49 -14.51
N ARG A 85 0.98 -8.26 -15.59
CA ARG A 85 0.16 -9.26 -16.23
C ARG A 85 1.16 -10.28 -16.76
N ASP A 86 1.58 -11.21 -15.89
CA ASP A 86 2.31 -12.38 -16.32
C ASP A 86 1.38 -13.18 -17.26
N PRO A 87 1.91 -13.72 -18.37
CA PRO A 87 1.15 -14.15 -19.55
C PRO A 87 0.25 -15.39 -19.35
#